data_AF-A0AAV5AZ63-F1
#
_entry.id   AF-A0AAV5AZ63-F1
#
_cell.length_a   1.000
_cell.length_b   1.000
_cell.length_c   1.000
_cell.angle_alpha   90.00
_cell.angle_beta   90.00
_cell.angle_gamma   90.00
#
_symmetry.space_group_name_H-M   'P 1'
#
loop_
_entity.id
_entity.type
_entity.pdbx_description
1 polymer ?
#
loop_
_entity_poly.entity_id
_entity_poly.type
_entity_poly.pdbx_seq_one_letter_code
_entity_poly.pdbx_strand_id
1 'polypeptide(L)'
;MKNREVEVLFFTRDKFLYSKNTTQNELTWKLWSEIKTHNIKGEPFHSTKGKIDNKGELLVALDTSKCKLDKANIIAVFKIKGKEGKEKGAYIREWYSLILHSYPQLTKLVENKAAVQVGELLGIGKVERVTIEKVLDITTYHIYHNGSIEKHIVKNSTLDKYRYMYHDEKGDIHEICILNKITVDKRNNGKKENVIPKKYIKTYNYPEGGNAQTAYVTENETIFVSGTVYGIRSYSKGRGQVELVRMPDGLSYVKDNTKIIFSFSNSQRRYCNPDCMAGFIGVLAELKKEVECTGMCFSDATSYPSLSHPNGDSADTEYFTSLIEEQKKVDAFKKFHFVKIYRGDAGWYPSLKNTSYSDGHNNHLHAGEFDNTKIKIINL
;
A
#
# COMPACT_ATOMS: atom_id res chain seq x y z
N MET A 1 16.93 -5.54 15.22
CA MET A 1 16.66 -6.07 16.58
C MET A 1 17.25 -7.47 16.82
N LYS A 2 18.07 -8.01 15.91
CA LYS A 2 18.69 -9.34 16.04
C LYS A 2 19.57 -9.42 17.28
N ASN A 3 19.55 -10.56 17.96
CA ASN A 3 20.33 -10.85 19.17
C ASN A 3 20.05 -9.93 20.37
N ARG A 4 18.92 -9.19 20.32
CA ARG A 4 18.48 -8.33 21.42
C ARG A 4 17.75 -9.17 22.45
N GLU A 5 18.15 -9.03 23.71
CA GLU A 5 17.42 -9.62 24.84
C GLU A 5 16.07 -8.91 25.01
N VAL A 6 15.02 -9.72 25.12
CA VAL A 6 13.65 -9.30 25.36
C VAL A 6 13.17 -10.00 26.61
N GLU A 7 12.67 -9.21 27.56
CA GLU A 7 11.93 -9.73 28.71
C GLU A 7 10.45 -9.85 28.31
N VAL A 8 9.84 -11.00 28.60
CA VAL A 8 8.43 -11.28 28.36
C VAL A 8 7.75 -11.47 29.70
N LEU A 9 6.72 -10.67 29.94
CA LEU A 9 5.94 -10.63 31.18
C LEU A 9 4.55 -11.15 30.87
N PHE A 10 4.10 -12.18 31.56
CA PHE A 10 2.81 -12.82 31.35
C PHE A 10 1.82 -12.43 32.44
N PHE A 11 0.68 -11.88 32.00
CA PHE A 11 -0.39 -11.40 32.86
C PHE A 11 -1.67 -12.17 32.57
N THR A 12 -2.49 -12.38 33.59
CA THR A 12 -3.89 -12.78 33.40
C THR A 12 -4.70 -11.56 32.93
N ARG A 13 -5.75 -11.81 32.15
CA ARG A 13 -6.57 -10.76 31.52
C ARG A 13 -7.14 -9.72 32.48
N ASP A 14 -7.48 -10.11 33.71
CA ASP A 14 -7.99 -9.23 34.77
C ASP A 14 -6.98 -8.16 35.20
N LYS A 15 -5.68 -8.43 34.97
CA LYS A 15 -4.57 -7.52 35.27
C LYS A 15 -4.31 -6.51 34.16
N PHE A 16 -5.09 -6.51 33.08
CA PHE A 16 -4.84 -5.65 31.92
C PHE A 16 -6.03 -4.76 31.56
N LEU A 17 -5.81 -3.46 31.36
CA LEU A 17 -6.81 -2.51 30.91
C LEU A 17 -6.53 -2.04 29.48
N TYR A 18 -7.51 -2.22 28.58
CA TYR A 18 -7.47 -1.63 27.24
C TYR A 18 -8.22 -0.29 27.23
N SER A 19 -7.62 0.75 26.63
CA SER A 19 -8.31 2.02 26.38
C SER A 19 -9.46 1.81 25.39
N LYS A 20 -10.61 2.46 25.53
CA LYS A 20 -11.84 2.10 24.79
C LYS A 20 -11.85 2.40 23.28
N ASN A 21 -10.92 3.18 22.71
CA ASN A 21 -11.11 3.81 21.38
C ASN A 21 -9.97 3.67 20.36
N THR A 22 -9.37 2.49 20.16
CA THR A 22 -8.36 2.31 19.10
C THR A 22 -8.57 1.02 18.30
N THR A 23 -8.75 1.16 16.98
CA THR A 23 -8.97 0.10 15.98
C THR A 23 -7.70 -0.30 15.21
N GLN A 24 -6.50 0.05 15.72
CA GLN A 24 -5.23 -0.32 15.09
C GLN A 24 -4.61 -1.56 15.76
N ASN A 25 -4.11 -2.49 14.95
CA ASN A 25 -3.36 -3.67 15.38
C ASN A 25 -1.99 -3.23 15.95
N GLU A 26 -1.83 -3.30 17.29
CA GLU A 26 -0.66 -2.81 18.03
C GLU A 26 0.47 -3.85 18.20
N LEU A 27 1.70 -3.40 17.90
CA LEU A 27 3.01 -3.82 18.43
C LEU A 27 3.89 -2.57 18.63
N THR A 28 3.27 -1.46 19.03
CA THR A 28 3.91 -0.15 19.10
C THR A 28 4.70 -0.03 20.40
N TRP A 29 6.02 0.18 20.29
CA TRP A 29 6.90 0.36 21.44
C TRP A 29 6.64 1.71 22.13
N LYS A 30 6.17 1.67 23.38
CA LYS A 30 5.97 2.86 24.24
C LYS A 30 6.96 2.84 25.41
N LEU A 31 7.10 3.95 26.14
CA LEU A 31 7.91 3.96 27.36
C LEU A 31 7.33 2.98 28.37
N TRP A 32 8.20 2.20 29.03
CA TRP A 32 7.74 1.19 30.00
C TRP A 32 6.91 1.81 31.13
N SER A 33 7.25 3.01 31.57
CA SER A 33 6.50 3.77 32.57
C SER A 33 5.05 4.05 32.16
N GLU A 34 4.78 4.30 30.89
CA GLU A 34 3.43 4.56 30.38
C GLU A 34 2.58 3.29 30.44
N ILE A 35 3.12 2.17 29.95
CA ILE A 35 2.44 0.87 29.94
C ILE A 35 2.17 0.39 31.36
N LYS A 36 3.20 0.43 32.23
CA LYS A 36 3.11 -0.05 33.60
C LYS A 36 2.05 0.71 34.40
N THR A 37 1.90 2.02 34.19
CA THR A 37 0.94 2.85 34.95
C THR A 37 -0.47 2.81 34.40
N HIS A 38 -0.65 2.77 33.08
CA HIS A 38 -1.97 2.94 32.45
C HIS A 38 -2.66 1.63 32.08
N ASN A 39 -1.90 0.56 31.82
CA ASN A 39 -2.45 -0.66 31.23
C ASN A 39 -2.31 -1.90 32.10
N ILE A 40 -1.40 -1.92 33.07
CA ILE A 40 -1.10 -3.09 33.89
C ILE A 40 -1.50 -2.83 35.34
N LYS A 41 -2.26 -3.75 35.93
CA LYS A 41 -2.58 -3.79 37.35
C LYS A 41 -1.88 -4.97 38.00
N GLY A 42 -1.00 -4.71 38.96
CA GLY A 42 -0.29 -5.76 39.69
C GLY A 42 0.88 -6.38 38.89
N GLU A 43 1.41 -7.48 39.43
CA GLU A 43 2.61 -8.15 38.91
C GLU A 43 2.25 -9.31 37.96
N PRO A 44 3.13 -9.64 36.99
CA PRO A 44 2.94 -10.79 36.13
C PRO A 44 2.99 -12.09 36.93
N PHE A 45 2.22 -13.10 36.51
CA PHE A 45 2.29 -14.42 37.16
C PHE A 45 3.53 -15.20 36.74
N HIS A 46 4.11 -14.86 35.58
CA HIS A 46 5.35 -15.43 35.06
C HIS A 46 6.13 -14.39 34.27
N SER A 47 7.46 -14.43 34.36
CA SER A 47 8.35 -13.64 33.51
C SER A 47 9.53 -14.49 33.05
N THR A 48 10.03 -14.17 31.87
CA THR A 48 11.15 -14.88 31.26
C THR A 48 11.87 -13.98 30.28
N LYS A 49 13.08 -14.37 29.89
CA LYS A 49 13.89 -13.65 28.91
C LYS A 49 14.22 -14.55 27.74
N GLY A 50 14.24 -13.98 26.56
CA GLY A 50 14.71 -14.64 25.35
C GLY A 50 15.45 -13.68 24.44
N LYS A 51 16.13 -14.23 23.44
CA LYS A 51 16.77 -13.43 22.40
C LYS A 51 16.00 -13.62 21.11
N ILE A 52 15.83 -12.53 20.37
CA ILE A 52 15.29 -12.59 19.02
C ILE A 52 16.35 -13.23 18.13
N ASP A 53 15.98 -14.33 17.49
CA ASP A 53 16.87 -15.09 16.61
C ASP A 53 17.12 -14.36 15.27
N ASN A 54 17.87 -15.00 14.38
CA ASN A 54 18.23 -14.42 13.09
C ASN A 54 17.04 -14.30 12.11
N LYS A 55 15.94 -14.99 12.39
CA LYS A 55 14.68 -15.00 11.64
C LYS A 55 13.64 -14.03 12.21
N GLY A 56 13.95 -13.34 13.32
CA GLY A 56 13.01 -12.46 14.00
C GLY A 56 12.08 -13.17 14.99
N GLU A 57 12.35 -14.43 15.31
CA GLU A 57 11.54 -15.27 16.19
C GLU A 57 12.02 -15.13 17.65
N LEU A 58 11.08 -15.16 18.61
CA LEU A 58 11.36 -15.17 20.05
C LEU A 58 10.67 -16.38 20.68
N LEU A 59 11.48 -17.36 21.13
CA LEU A 59 11.01 -18.55 21.82
C LEU A 59 11.28 -18.42 23.32
N VAL A 60 10.25 -18.59 24.13
CA VAL A 60 10.35 -18.51 25.59
C VAL A 60 9.47 -19.56 26.26
N ALA A 61 9.96 -20.11 27.38
CA ALA A 61 9.19 -21.04 28.22
C ALA A 61 8.20 -20.28 29.12
N LEU A 62 6.97 -20.78 29.16
CA LEU A 62 5.89 -20.25 30.00
C LEU A 62 5.58 -21.24 31.14
N ASP A 63 5.90 -20.86 32.38
CA ASP A 63 5.45 -21.60 33.57
C ASP A 63 4.02 -21.19 33.92
N THR A 64 3.10 -22.14 33.83
CA THR A 64 1.67 -21.94 34.09
C THR A 64 1.25 -22.41 35.49
N SER A 65 2.16 -22.96 36.29
CA SER A 65 1.86 -23.49 37.64
C SER A 65 1.26 -22.45 38.58
N LYS A 66 1.56 -21.17 38.35
CA LYS A 66 1.07 -20.02 39.12
C LYS A 66 -0.23 -19.42 38.57
N CYS A 67 -0.71 -19.90 37.42
CA CYS A 67 -1.95 -19.45 36.78
C CYS A 67 -3.13 -20.31 37.25
N LYS A 68 -3.77 -19.92 38.37
CA LYS A 68 -4.90 -20.65 38.97
C LYS A 68 -6.24 -20.22 38.39
N LEU A 69 -6.63 -20.70 37.20
CA LEU A 69 -7.95 -20.43 36.62
C LEU A 69 -8.38 -21.56 35.67
N ASP A 70 -9.64 -21.98 35.76
CA ASP A 70 -10.21 -23.07 34.94
C ASP A 70 -10.22 -22.73 33.43
N LYS A 71 -10.20 -21.44 33.09
CA LYS A 71 -9.91 -20.85 31.78
C LYS A 71 -9.25 -19.48 31.99
N ALA A 72 -8.04 -19.28 31.49
CA ALA A 72 -7.33 -17.99 31.60
C ALA A 72 -6.95 -17.44 30.23
N ASN A 73 -7.32 -16.18 29.99
CA ASN A 73 -6.76 -15.39 28.91
C ASN A 73 -5.44 -14.79 29.39
N ILE A 74 -4.35 -15.15 28.74
CA ILE A 74 -2.99 -14.69 29.05
C ILE A 74 -2.56 -13.64 28.05
N ILE A 75 -1.99 -12.56 28.57
CA ILE A 75 -1.42 -11.47 27.80
C ILE A 75 0.10 -11.49 28.01
N ALA A 76 0.84 -11.54 26.90
CA ALA A 76 2.28 -11.34 26.89
C ALA A 76 2.60 -9.85 26.66
N VAL A 77 3.41 -9.28 27.55
CA VAL A 77 3.95 -7.93 27.44
C VAL A 77 5.45 -8.04 27.23
N PHE A 78 5.93 -7.51 26.11
CA PHE A 78 7.34 -7.49 25.76
C PHE A 78 7.98 -6.24 26.33
N LYS A 79 9.16 -6.40 26.92
CA LYS A 79 9.94 -5.32 27.51
C LYS A 79 11.39 -5.40 27.03
N ILE A 80 11.93 -4.26 26.62
CA ILE A 80 13.32 -4.14 26.12
C ILE A 80 14.00 -2.91 26.70
N LYS A 81 15.32 -2.94 26.78
CA LYS A 81 16.13 -1.74 27.00
C LYS A 81 16.44 -1.06 25.67
N GLY A 82 15.96 0.17 25.47
CA GLY A 82 16.19 1.03 24.32
C GLY A 82 17.68 1.32 24.06
N LYS A 83 18.04 1.73 22.83
CA LYS A 83 19.39 2.22 22.51
C LYS A 83 19.78 3.43 23.37
N GLU A 84 18.79 4.24 23.74
CA GLU A 84 18.89 5.40 24.64
C GLU A 84 18.97 5.02 26.14
N GLY A 85 19.09 3.73 26.47
CA GLY A 85 19.11 3.24 27.85
C GLY A 85 17.74 3.18 28.55
N LYS A 86 16.70 3.81 27.99
CA LYS A 86 15.32 3.81 28.51
C LYS A 86 14.59 2.49 28.23
N GLU A 87 13.81 2.00 29.18
CA GLU A 87 12.98 0.81 29.00
C GLU A 87 11.74 1.13 28.15
N LYS A 88 11.46 0.25 27.18
CA LYS A 88 10.26 0.31 26.32
C LYS A 88 9.49 -0.99 26.44
N GLY A 89 8.18 -0.92 26.26
CA GLY A 89 7.32 -2.11 26.21
C GLY A 89 6.35 -2.10 25.04
N ALA A 90 5.79 -3.27 24.75
CA ALA A 90 4.72 -3.48 23.78
C ALA A 90 3.87 -4.69 24.19
N TYR A 91 2.61 -4.76 23.76
CA TYR A 91 1.69 -5.87 24.03
C TYR A 91 0.68 -5.99 22.90
N ILE A 92 -0.02 -7.12 22.83
CA ILE A 92 -1.06 -7.39 21.82
C ILE A 92 -2.45 -7.31 22.47
N ARG A 93 -3.44 -6.79 21.74
CA ARG A 93 -4.83 -6.60 22.22
C ARG A 93 -5.66 -7.90 22.26
N GLU A 94 -6.77 -7.85 22.99
CA GLU A 94 -7.59 -8.96 23.51
C GLU A 94 -7.95 -10.10 22.53
N TRP A 95 -8.23 -9.78 21.27
CA TRP A 95 -8.65 -10.75 20.24
C TRP A 95 -7.54 -11.73 19.83
N TYR A 96 -6.29 -11.47 20.24
CA TYR A 96 -5.12 -12.32 19.99
C TYR A 96 -4.48 -12.82 21.29
N SER A 97 -5.22 -12.79 22.41
CA SER A 97 -4.73 -13.30 23.68
C SER A 97 -4.64 -14.83 23.68
N LEU A 98 -3.65 -15.38 24.39
CA LEU A 98 -3.46 -16.82 24.51
C LEU A 98 -4.53 -17.38 25.47
N ILE A 99 -5.37 -18.31 25.02
CA ILE A 99 -6.38 -18.96 25.85
C ILE A 99 -5.85 -20.31 26.34
N LEU A 100 -5.73 -20.51 27.66
CA LEU A 100 -5.42 -21.82 28.24
C LEU A 100 -6.70 -22.57 28.64
N HIS A 101 -6.80 -23.83 28.22
CA HIS A 101 -7.86 -24.75 28.62
C HIS A 101 -7.33 -25.76 29.65
N SER A 102 -8.02 -25.89 30.79
CA SER A 102 -7.78 -26.98 31.74
C SER A 102 -8.69 -28.16 31.38
N TYR A 103 -8.17 -29.25 30.80
CA TYR A 103 -8.95 -30.50 30.70
C TYR A 103 -8.03 -31.74 30.74
N PRO A 104 -8.44 -32.87 31.38
CA PRO A 104 -7.55 -33.99 31.70
C PRO A 104 -7.16 -34.91 30.53
N GLN A 105 -7.46 -34.57 29.27
CA GLN A 105 -7.21 -35.46 28.12
C GLN A 105 -5.83 -35.27 27.45
N LEU A 106 -4.88 -34.62 28.13
CA LEU A 106 -3.54 -34.32 27.61
C LEU A 106 -2.62 -35.53 27.43
N THR A 107 -3.01 -36.74 27.86
CA THR A 107 -2.18 -37.97 27.78
C THR A 107 -1.95 -38.52 26.36
N LYS A 108 -2.49 -37.88 25.32
CA LYS A 108 -2.24 -38.23 23.90
C LYS A 108 -1.59 -37.09 23.09
N LEU A 109 -1.20 -35.99 23.73
CA LEU A 109 -0.55 -34.88 23.04
C LEU A 109 0.97 -35.04 23.15
N VAL A 110 1.63 -35.22 22.00
CA VAL A 110 3.09 -35.19 21.88
C VAL A 110 3.57 -33.83 22.39
N GLU A 111 4.64 -33.82 23.19
CA GLU A 111 5.30 -32.62 23.71
C GLU A 111 5.43 -31.56 22.60
N ASN A 112 4.70 -30.45 22.76
CA ASN A 112 4.54 -29.48 21.69
C ASN A 112 5.80 -28.60 21.60
N LYS A 113 6.68 -28.89 20.64
CA LYS A 113 7.87 -28.07 20.33
C LYS A 113 7.54 -26.82 19.47
N ALA A 114 6.26 -26.50 19.26
CA ALA A 114 5.82 -25.39 18.40
C ALA A 114 5.22 -24.23 19.20
N ALA A 115 5.53 -23.00 18.77
CA ALA A 115 4.98 -21.75 19.30
C ALA A 115 3.46 -21.65 19.04
N VAL A 116 2.69 -21.23 20.05
CA VAL A 116 1.22 -21.13 19.99
C VAL A 116 0.78 -19.70 19.63
N GLN A 117 -0.21 -19.55 18.74
CA GLN A 117 -1.22 -18.48 18.86
C GLN A 117 -2.64 -18.95 18.46
N VAL A 118 -3.64 -18.31 19.07
CA VAL A 118 -5.08 -18.61 19.04
C VAL A 118 -5.85 -17.42 18.42
N GLY A 119 -6.92 -17.73 17.68
CA GLY A 119 -8.01 -16.85 17.24
C GLY A 119 -8.29 -17.01 15.72
N GLU A 120 -9.45 -17.46 15.21
CA GLU A 120 -10.78 -17.58 15.81
C GLU A 120 -11.67 -18.64 15.11
N LEU A 121 -12.68 -19.10 15.87
CA LEU A 121 -13.86 -19.94 15.63
C LEU A 121 -14.17 -20.59 14.26
N LEU A 122 -14.58 -21.88 14.41
CA LEU A 122 -15.37 -22.75 13.53
C LEU A 122 -14.62 -23.55 12.46
N GLY A 123 -14.40 -24.83 12.77
CA GLY A 123 -14.20 -25.87 11.77
C GLY A 123 -12.75 -26.16 11.42
N ILE A 124 -12.19 -27.15 12.11
CA ILE A 124 -11.19 -28.13 11.66
C ILE A 124 -10.51 -27.80 10.30
N GLY A 125 -9.26 -27.36 10.34
CA GLY A 125 -8.39 -27.21 9.16
C GLY A 125 -6.97 -26.87 9.57
N LYS A 126 -5.97 -27.41 8.85
CA LYS A 126 -4.51 -27.30 9.12
C LYS A 126 -4.07 -25.90 9.60
N VAL A 127 -3.21 -25.90 10.62
CA VAL A 127 -2.57 -24.71 11.20
C VAL A 127 -1.37 -24.27 10.33
N GLU A 128 -1.32 -23.01 9.91
CA GLU A 128 -0.19 -22.42 9.16
C GLU A 128 0.58 -21.36 9.99
N ARG A 129 1.88 -21.23 9.69
CA ARG A 129 2.94 -20.49 10.42
C ARG A 129 2.72 -18.96 10.44
N VAL A 130 3.03 -18.29 11.57
CA VAL A 130 3.04 -16.81 11.67
C VAL A 130 4.46 -16.29 11.99
N THR A 131 4.93 -15.33 11.21
CA THR A 131 6.24 -14.66 11.30
C THR A 131 6.06 -13.27 11.94
N ILE A 132 6.92 -12.89 12.90
CA ILE A 132 6.82 -11.62 13.67
C ILE A 132 7.15 -10.37 12.82
N GLU A 133 7.76 -10.55 11.66
CA GLU A 133 7.62 -9.64 10.52
C GLU A 133 6.78 -10.38 9.48
N LYS A 134 5.62 -9.85 9.10
CA LYS A 134 4.95 -10.34 7.91
C LYS A 134 5.82 -9.94 6.72
N VAL A 135 6.82 -10.77 6.38
CA VAL A 135 7.32 -10.82 5.01
C VAL A 135 6.14 -11.33 4.22
N LEU A 136 5.30 -10.39 3.82
CA LEU A 136 4.26 -10.65 2.85
C LEU A 136 4.97 -11.22 1.63
N ASP A 137 4.63 -12.45 1.26
CA ASP A 137 4.92 -13.01 -0.07
C ASP A 137 4.10 -12.20 -1.10
N ILE A 138 4.45 -10.93 -1.23
CA ILE A 138 3.84 -9.93 -2.09
C ILE A 138 4.96 -9.40 -2.96
N THR A 139 4.72 -9.43 -4.27
CA THR A 139 5.60 -8.74 -5.22
C THR A 139 5.76 -7.28 -4.80
N THR A 140 7.02 -6.86 -4.62
CA THR A 140 7.36 -5.59 -4.00
C THR A 140 8.13 -4.71 -4.98
N TYR A 141 7.69 -3.46 -5.10
CA TYR A 141 8.43 -2.41 -5.78
C TYR A 141 9.37 -1.73 -4.79
N HIS A 142 10.64 -1.67 -5.15
CA HIS A 142 11.66 -0.91 -4.45
C HIS A 142 12.05 0.29 -5.32
N ILE A 143 11.74 1.48 -4.80
CA ILE A 143 11.94 2.77 -5.48
C ILE A 143 13.09 3.47 -4.80
N TYR A 144 14.13 3.81 -5.54
CA TYR A 144 15.34 4.38 -4.96
C TYR A 144 15.43 5.88 -5.26
N HIS A 145 15.96 6.64 -4.30
CA HIS A 145 16.15 8.10 -4.43
C HIS A 145 16.89 8.49 -5.72
N ASN A 146 17.75 7.63 -6.25
CA ASN A 146 18.54 7.89 -7.46
C ASN A 146 17.74 7.76 -8.76
N GLY A 147 16.45 7.43 -8.71
CA GLY A 147 15.58 7.24 -9.87
C GLY A 147 15.41 5.78 -10.29
N SER A 148 16.22 4.84 -9.78
CA SER A 148 16.08 3.43 -10.13
C SER A 148 14.87 2.77 -9.44
N ILE A 149 14.28 1.79 -10.12
CA ILE A 149 13.13 1.02 -9.62
C ILE A 149 13.40 -0.47 -9.85
N GLU A 150 13.22 -1.27 -8.82
CA GLU A 150 13.26 -2.72 -8.88
C GLU A 150 11.88 -3.31 -8.57
N LYS A 151 11.46 -4.33 -9.33
CA LYS A 151 10.26 -5.13 -9.05
C LYS A 151 10.68 -6.53 -8.63
N HIS A 152 10.49 -6.83 -7.35
CA HIS A 152 10.85 -8.10 -6.71
C HIS A 152 9.65 -9.03 -6.75
N ILE A 153 9.66 -9.99 -7.67
CA ILE A 153 8.57 -10.93 -7.93
C ILE A 153 8.75 -12.18 -7.07
N VAL A 154 7.72 -12.50 -6.29
CA VAL A 154 7.67 -13.72 -5.48
C VAL A 154 6.90 -14.79 -6.25
N LYS A 155 7.55 -15.92 -6.56
CA LYS A 155 7.01 -16.97 -7.46
C LYS A 155 5.67 -17.59 -7.03
N ASN A 156 5.32 -17.53 -5.75
CA ASN A 156 4.10 -18.14 -5.19
C ASN A 156 3.17 -17.13 -4.49
N SER A 157 3.28 -15.84 -4.80
CA SER A 157 2.34 -14.84 -4.27
C SER A 157 0.93 -15.13 -4.77
N THR A 158 0.06 -15.60 -3.89
CA THR A 158 -1.40 -15.74 -4.15
C THR A 158 -2.16 -14.44 -3.92
N LEU A 159 -1.45 -13.36 -3.54
CA LEU A 159 -2.04 -12.09 -3.19
C LEU A 159 -2.16 -11.19 -4.43
N ASP A 160 -3.38 -10.77 -4.74
CA ASP A 160 -3.69 -9.73 -5.73
C ASP A 160 -3.36 -8.33 -5.17
N LYS A 161 -2.11 -8.15 -4.74
CA LYS A 161 -1.61 -6.91 -4.17
C LYS A 161 -0.17 -6.65 -4.58
N TYR A 162 0.21 -5.38 -4.59
CA TYR A 162 1.59 -4.93 -4.70
C TYR A 162 1.96 -4.08 -3.50
N ARG A 163 3.21 -4.24 -3.03
CA ARG A 163 3.80 -3.42 -1.97
C ARG A 163 4.78 -2.43 -2.57
N TYR A 164 4.81 -1.21 -2.06
CA TYR A 164 5.71 -0.15 -2.50
C TYR A 164 6.61 0.32 -1.36
N MET A 165 7.92 0.20 -1.57
CA MET A 165 8.96 0.58 -0.63
C MET A 165 9.81 1.68 -1.26
N TYR A 166 10.10 2.75 -0.52
CA TYR A 166 11.00 3.81 -0.94
C TYR A 166 12.32 3.73 -0.15
N HIS A 167 13.45 3.81 -0.83
CA HIS A 167 14.78 3.91 -0.26
C HIS A 167 15.29 5.33 -0.42
N ASP A 168 15.49 6.02 0.71
CA ASP A 168 15.88 7.43 0.69
C ASP A 168 17.38 7.65 0.39
N GLU A 169 17.82 8.91 0.41
CA GLU A 169 19.21 9.30 0.15
C GLU A 169 20.22 8.76 1.18
N LYS A 170 19.75 8.36 2.37
CA LYS A 170 20.57 7.79 3.45
C LYS A 170 20.55 6.27 3.45
N GLY A 171 19.74 5.66 2.59
CA GLY A 171 19.51 4.22 2.54
C GLY A 171 18.48 3.72 3.55
N ASP A 172 17.73 4.63 4.20
CA ASP A 172 16.60 4.25 5.05
C ASP A 172 15.43 3.77 4.19
N ILE A 173 14.74 2.73 4.66
CA ILE A 173 13.67 2.07 3.93
C ILE A 173 12.32 2.47 4.53
N HIS A 174 11.43 2.93 3.66
CA HIS A 174 10.09 3.40 3.99
C HIS A 174 9.05 2.52 3.30
N GLU A 175 8.23 1.80 4.06
CA GLU A 175 7.02 1.17 3.51
C GLU A 175 5.97 2.26 3.28
N ILE A 176 5.60 2.46 2.01
CA ILE A 176 4.74 3.58 1.61
C ILE A 176 3.28 3.14 1.59
N CYS A 177 2.98 2.06 0.86
CA CYS A 177 1.64 1.52 0.77
C CYS A 177 1.61 0.08 0.23
N ILE A 178 0.46 -0.57 0.39
CA ILE A 178 0.11 -1.84 -0.24
C ILE A 178 -1.21 -1.63 -0.98
N LEU A 179 -1.23 -1.89 -2.28
CA LEU A 179 -2.38 -1.63 -3.14
C LEU A 179 -2.94 -2.92 -3.73
N ASN A 180 -4.27 -2.99 -3.86
CA ASN A 180 -4.93 -4.10 -4.54
C ASN A 180 -4.70 -4.01 -6.05
N LYS A 181 -4.41 -5.16 -6.66
CA LYS A 181 -4.25 -5.36 -8.09
C LYS A 181 -5.55 -5.89 -8.69
N ILE A 182 -5.84 -5.46 -9.91
CA ILE A 182 -6.78 -6.12 -10.82
C ILE A 182 -6.09 -6.39 -12.15
N THR A 183 -6.58 -7.39 -12.87
CA THR A 183 -6.15 -7.67 -14.25
C THR A 183 -7.32 -7.42 -15.18
N VAL A 184 -7.11 -6.61 -16.21
CA VAL A 184 -8.14 -6.26 -17.19
C VAL A 184 -7.60 -6.34 -18.61
N ASP A 185 -8.50 -6.40 -19.58
CA ASP A 185 -8.11 -6.33 -20.98
C ASP A 185 -7.43 -4.99 -21.28
N LYS A 186 -6.32 -5.07 -22.02
CA LYS A 186 -5.63 -3.89 -22.52
C LYS A 186 -6.56 -3.08 -23.42
N ARG A 187 -6.42 -1.76 -23.40
CA ARG A 187 -7.12 -0.83 -24.30
C ARG A 187 -6.11 -0.11 -25.20
N ASN A 188 -6.49 0.13 -26.45
CA ASN A 188 -5.74 1.07 -27.28
C ASN A 188 -6.09 2.51 -26.90
N ASN A 189 -5.30 3.47 -27.39
CA ASN A 189 -5.61 4.88 -27.22
C ASN A 189 -7.00 5.22 -27.75
N GLY A 190 -7.65 6.15 -27.04
CA GLY A 190 -9.02 6.51 -27.28
C GLY A 190 -9.20 7.27 -28.61
N LYS A 191 -10.43 7.24 -29.12
CA LYS A 191 -10.85 8.05 -30.27
C LYS A 191 -12.07 8.90 -29.90
N LYS A 192 -12.20 10.06 -30.54
CA LYS A 192 -13.44 10.85 -30.49
C LYS A 192 -14.46 10.20 -31.40
N GLU A 193 -15.69 10.09 -30.91
CA GLU A 193 -16.81 9.49 -31.65
C GLU A 193 -18.00 10.43 -31.63
N ASN A 194 -18.87 10.30 -32.64
CA ASN A 194 -20.08 11.11 -32.75
C ASN A 194 -21.34 10.40 -32.26
N VAL A 195 -21.31 9.06 -32.18
CA VAL A 195 -22.50 8.25 -31.88
C VAL A 195 -22.13 6.97 -31.13
N ILE A 196 -22.99 6.55 -30.19
CA ILE A 196 -22.92 5.22 -29.57
C ILE A 196 -23.49 4.18 -30.54
N PRO A 197 -22.78 3.07 -30.81
CA PRO A 197 -23.30 2.01 -31.68
C PRO A 197 -24.65 1.47 -31.18
N LYS A 198 -25.58 1.18 -32.10
CA LYS A 198 -26.89 0.59 -31.76
C LYS A 198 -26.81 -0.82 -31.18
N LYS A 199 -25.73 -1.55 -31.49
CA LYS A 199 -25.47 -2.92 -30.99
C LYS A 199 -24.36 -2.89 -29.95
N TYR A 200 -24.72 -3.11 -28.69
CA TYR A 200 -23.81 -3.33 -27.56
C TYR A 200 -24.31 -4.51 -26.73
N ILE A 201 -23.37 -5.24 -26.12
CA ILE A 201 -23.64 -6.46 -25.35
C ILE A 201 -23.69 -6.22 -23.84
N LYS A 202 -23.15 -5.09 -23.37
CA LYS A 202 -23.09 -4.75 -21.96
C LYS A 202 -23.05 -3.23 -21.78
N THR A 203 -23.68 -2.75 -20.71
CA THR A 203 -23.55 -1.38 -20.23
C THR A 203 -23.22 -1.36 -18.75
N TYR A 204 -22.57 -0.30 -18.29
CA TYR A 204 -22.36 0.00 -16.88
C TYR A 204 -22.08 1.48 -16.67
N ASN A 205 -22.33 1.98 -15.46
CA ASN A 205 -22.06 3.37 -15.11
C ASN A 205 -20.68 3.52 -14.45
N TYR A 206 -20.03 4.64 -14.72
CA TYR A 206 -18.83 5.06 -14.00
C TYR A 206 -19.21 5.63 -12.63
N PRO A 207 -18.25 5.71 -11.68
CA PRO A 207 -18.48 6.34 -10.38
C PRO A 207 -19.00 7.77 -10.51
N GLU A 208 -19.92 8.15 -9.62
CA GLU A 208 -20.47 9.51 -9.57
C GLU A 208 -19.39 10.57 -9.28
N GLY A 209 -19.64 11.81 -9.69
CA GLY A 209 -18.73 12.94 -9.44
C GLY A 209 -17.56 13.06 -10.43
N GLY A 210 -17.61 12.36 -11.57
CA GLY A 210 -16.67 12.48 -12.67
C GLY A 210 -17.33 12.87 -13.99
N ASN A 211 -16.52 13.15 -15.02
CA ASN A 211 -17.03 13.47 -16.35
C ASN A 211 -17.53 12.24 -17.14
N ALA A 212 -17.01 11.05 -16.83
CA ALA A 212 -17.46 9.80 -17.44
C ALA A 212 -18.79 9.37 -16.81
N GLN A 213 -19.76 8.93 -17.62
CA GLN A 213 -21.09 8.56 -17.13
C GLN A 213 -21.41 7.09 -17.41
N THR A 214 -21.50 6.71 -18.69
CA THR A 214 -21.95 5.37 -19.07
C THR A 214 -21.03 4.76 -20.11
N ALA A 215 -20.64 3.51 -19.87
CA ALA A 215 -19.94 2.65 -20.80
C ALA A 215 -20.91 1.76 -21.59
N TYR A 216 -20.62 1.58 -22.88
CA TYR A 216 -21.31 0.67 -23.80
C TYR A 216 -20.27 -0.22 -24.45
N VAL A 217 -20.33 -1.52 -24.16
CA VAL A 217 -19.37 -2.52 -24.65
C VAL A 217 -19.95 -3.22 -25.87
N THR A 218 -19.24 -3.19 -26.99
CA THR A 218 -19.67 -3.87 -28.22
C THR A 218 -19.26 -5.34 -28.25
N GLU A 219 -19.74 -6.10 -29.24
CA GLU A 219 -19.32 -7.51 -29.47
C GLU A 219 -17.82 -7.65 -29.67
N ASN A 220 -17.17 -6.66 -30.29
CA ASN A 220 -15.71 -6.60 -30.45
C ASN A 220 -14.99 -6.05 -29.20
N GLU A 221 -15.69 -5.96 -28.07
CA GLU A 221 -15.18 -5.51 -26.77
C GLU A 221 -14.57 -4.09 -26.78
N THR A 222 -14.97 -3.26 -27.76
CA THR A 222 -14.70 -1.83 -27.73
C THR A 222 -15.63 -1.19 -26.71
N ILE A 223 -15.06 -0.35 -25.84
CA ILE A 223 -15.82 0.40 -24.85
C ILE A 223 -16.06 1.80 -25.39
N PHE A 224 -17.32 2.16 -25.62
CA PHE A 224 -17.73 3.54 -25.87
C PHE A 224 -18.16 4.16 -24.55
N VAL A 225 -17.68 5.36 -24.26
CA VAL A 225 -18.00 6.10 -23.04
C VAL A 225 -18.73 7.37 -23.44
N SER A 226 -19.97 7.51 -22.98
CA SER A 226 -20.64 8.80 -22.93
C SER A 226 -20.31 9.48 -21.61
N GLY A 227 -20.10 10.78 -21.67
CA GLY A 227 -19.92 11.59 -20.48
C GLY A 227 -20.56 12.96 -20.63
N THR A 228 -20.06 13.91 -19.84
CA THR A 228 -20.59 15.27 -19.74
C THR A 228 -20.31 16.11 -21.00
N VAL A 229 -19.44 17.12 -20.92
CA VAL A 229 -19.24 18.14 -21.95
C VAL A 229 -18.27 17.72 -23.06
N TYR A 230 -17.58 16.59 -22.91
CA TYR A 230 -16.49 16.20 -23.80
C TYR A 230 -16.92 15.32 -24.99
N GLY A 231 -18.21 14.99 -25.13
CA GLY A 231 -18.73 14.14 -26.21
C GLY A 231 -18.47 12.65 -25.95
N ILE A 232 -18.44 11.83 -27.01
CA ILE A 232 -18.25 10.37 -26.87
C ILE A 232 -16.79 10.01 -27.11
N ARG A 233 -16.28 9.03 -26.36
CA ARG A 233 -14.96 8.41 -26.59
C ARG A 233 -15.09 6.92 -26.80
N SER A 234 -14.27 6.33 -27.66
CA SER A 234 -14.15 4.87 -27.78
C SER A 234 -12.75 4.41 -27.41
N TYR A 235 -12.65 3.22 -26.83
CA TYR A 235 -11.41 2.54 -26.47
C TYR A 235 -11.50 1.09 -26.95
N SER A 236 -10.85 0.79 -28.08
CA SER A 236 -10.88 -0.58 -28.62
C SER A 236 -10.03 -1.52 -27.78
N LYS A 237 -10.42 -2.79 -27.73
CA LYS A 237 -9.62 -3.84 -27.07
C LYS A 237 -8.24 -3.93 -27.73
N GLY A 238 -7.22 -3.84 -26.90
CA GLY A 238 -5.83 -4.08 -27.26
C GLY A 238 -5.49 -5.57 -27.13
N ARG A 239 -4.26 -5.92 -27.51
CA ARG A 239 -3.77 -7.30 -27.37
C ARG A 239 -3.33 -7.56 -25.93
N GLY A 240 -3.87 -8.62 -25.34
CA GLY A 240 -3.48 -9.10 -24.01
C GLY A 240 -4.16 -8.36 -22.87
N GLN A 241 -3.64 -8.59 -21.67
CA GLN A 241 -4.14 -7.98 -20.43
C GLN A 241 -3.11 -7.03 -19.84
N VAL A 242 -3.59 -6.12 -19.00
CA VAL A 242 -2.77 -5.22 -18.20
C VAL A 242 -3.18 -5.33 -16.74
N GLU A 243 -2.21 -5.19 -15.86
CA GLU A 243 -2.45 -5.07 -14.42
C GLU A 243 -2.67 -3.60 -14.07
N LEU A 244 -3.63 -3.34 -13.20
CA LEU A 244 -3.86 -2.03 -12.62
C LEU A 244 -3.89 -2.14 -11.10
N VAL A 245 -3.40 -1.10 -10.41
CA VAL A 245 -3.60 -0.92 -8.98
C VAL A 245 -4.63 0.16 -8.73
N ARG A 246 -5.50 -0.03 -7.72
CA ARG A 246 -6.34 1.06 -7.22
C ARG A 246 -5.49 1.96 -6.33
N MET A 247 -5.26 3.19 -6.75
CA MET A 247 -4.62 4.22 -5.95
C MET A 247 -5.49 4.57 -4.74
N PRO A 248 -4.91 4.98 -3.60
CA PRO A 248 -5.68 5.55 -2.51
C PRO A 248 -6.23 6.92 -2.96
N ASP A 249 -7.36 7.36 -2.37
CA ASP A 249 -7.97 8.64 -2.73
C ASP A 249 -7.11 9.85 -2.33
N GLY A 250 -6.14 9.62 -1.45
CA GLY A 250 -4.96 10.44 -1.20
C GLY A 250 -3.90 9.63 -0.46
N LEU A 251 -2.66 10.07 -0.51
CA LEU A 251 -1.54 9.49 0.23
C LEU A 251 -0.85 10.61 1.02
N SER A 252 -0.57 10.37 2.29
CA SER A 252 0.20 11.30 3.11
C SER A 252 1.16 10.51 3.99
N TYR A 253 2.38 10.34 3.49
CA TYR A 253 3.48 9.75 4.22
C TYR A 253 4.49 10.84 4.59
N VAL A 254 4.69 11.06 5.88
CA VAL A 254 5.69 11.98 6.42
C VAL A 254 6.46 11.27 7.52
N LYS A 255 7.74 11.05 7.27
CA LYS A 255 8.66 10.48 8.27
C LYS A 255 10.06 11.01 8.01
N ASP A 256 10.67 11.57 9.05
CA ASP A 256 12.00 12.19 8.98
C ASP A 256 12.05 13.25 7.84
N ASN A 257 12.99 13.11 6.90
CA ASN A 257 13.12 14.00 5.74
C ASN A 257 12.37 13.52 4.49
N THR A 258 11.62 12.42 4.60
CA THR A 258 10.86 11.82 3.50
C THR A 258 9.41 12.26 3.56
N LYS A 259 8.93 12.88 2.47
CA LYS A 259 7.53 13.29 2.29
C LYS A 259 7.03 12.76 0.95
N ILE A 260 5.97 11.97 0.97
CA ILE A 260 5.32 11.40 -0.21
C ILE A 260 3.83 11.68 -0.05
N ILE A 261 3.36 12.75 -0.72
CA ILE A 261 2.04 13.30 -0.48
C ILE A 261 1.35 13.59 -1.81
N PHE A 262 0.15 13.05 -2.00
CA PHE A 262 -0.72 13.46 -3.10
C PHE A 262 -2.18 13.41 -2.66
N SER A 263 -3.01 14.20 -3.33
CA SER A 263 -4.47 14.16 -3.22
C SER A 263 -5.06 14.09 -4.63
N PHE A 264 -6.23 13.48 -4.77
CA PHE A 264 -7.00 13.55 -6.01
C PHE A 264 -7.93 14.74 -6.00
N SER A 265 -8.10 15.37 -7.17
CA SER A 265 -9.16 16.34 -7.39
C SER A 265 -9.88 16.10 -8.72
N ASN A 266 -11.18 16.43 -8.73
CA ASN A 266 -12.02 16.56 -9.94
C ASN A 266 -11.94 15.40 -10.95
N SER A 267 -11.70 14.18 -10.46
CA SER A 267 -11.52 12.99 -11.29
C SER A 267 -12.01 11.79 -10.54
N GLN A 268 -12.45 10.75 -11.24
CA GLN A 268 -12.75 9.42 -10.69
C GLN A 268 -11.80 8.35 -11.26
N ARG A 269 -10.79 8.77 -12.01
CA ARG A 269 -9.76 7.91 -12.61
C ARG A 269 -8.75 7.53 -11.50
N ARG A 270 -9.06 6.47 -10.75
CA ARG A 270 -8.34 6.02 -9.54
C ARG A 270 -7.42 4.83 -9.75
N TYR A 271 -7.21 4.41 -10.99
CA TYR A 271 -6.40 3.24 -11.31
C TYR A 271 -5.20 3.66 -12.14
N CYS A 272 -4.07 2.99 -11.91
CA CYS A 272 -2.87 3.18 -12.72
C CYS A 272 -2.13 1.86 -12.88
N ASN A 273 -1.23 1.80 -13.85
CA ASN A 273 -0.29 0.71 -14.01
C ASN A 273 0.60 0.60 -12.75
N PRO A 274 0.84 -0.59 -12.19
CA PRO A 274 1.65 -0.76 -10.98
C PRO A 274 3.07 -0.21 -11.10
N ASP A 275 3.66 -0.28 -12.30
CA ASP A 275 4.99 0.25 -12.62
C ASP A 275 4.96 1.79 -12.62
N CYS A 276 3.93 2.38 -13.26
CA CYS A 276 3.68 3.82 -13.25
C CYS A 276 3.45 4.35 -11.83
N MET A 277 2.77 3.58 -10.96
CA MET A 277 2.60 3.93 -9.55
C MET A 277 3.95 4.04 -8.84
N ALA A 278 4.88 3.11 -9.09
CA ALA A 278 6.20 3.14 -8.49
C ALA A 278 6.98 4.39 -8.92
N GLY A 279 6.90 4.73 -10.22
CA GLY A 279 7.44 5.99 -10.75
C GLY A 279 6.84 7.21 -10.07
N PHE A 280 5.51 7.27 -9.96
CA PHE A 280 4.81 8.39 -9.35
C PHE A 280 5.18 8.57 -7.87
N ILE A 281 5.29 7.49 -7.09
CA ILE A 281 5.79 7.56 -5.70
C ILE A 281 7.19 8.18 -5.65
N GLY A 282 8.08 7.80 -6.57
CA GLY A 282 9.42 8.39 -6.69
C GLY A 282 9.36 9.89 -6.97
N VAL A 283 8.49 10.34 -7.88
CA VAL A 283 8.26 11.76 -8.16
C VAL A 283 7.84 12.53 -6.90
N LEU A 284 6.89 11.99 -6.14
CA LEU A 284 6.43 12.61 -4.89
C LEU A 284 7.55 12.72 -3.85
N ALA A 285 8.36 11.67 -3.72
CA ALA A 285 9.49 11.64 -2.80
C ALA A 285 10.59 12.64 -3.16
N GLU A 286 10.83 12.84 -4.46
CA GLU A 286 11.78 13.85 -4.97
C GLU A 286 11.32 15.27 -4.64
N LEU A 287 10.03 15.55 -4.83
CA LEU A 287 9.47 16.89 -4.64
C LEU A 287 9.30 17.25 -3.18
N LYS A 288 9.10 16.25 -2.30
CA LYS A 288 8.84 16.43 -0.87
C LYS A 288 7.71 17.43 -0.59
N LYS A 289 6.74 17.48 -1.50
CA LYS A 289 5.64 18.44 -1.56
C LYS A 289 4.38 17.72 -2.03
N GLU A 290 3.22 18.18 -1.58
CA GLU A 290 1.94 17.67 -2.07
C GLU A 290 1.77 17.96 -3.56
N VAL A 291 1.36 16.93 -4.30
CA VAL A 291 0.99 17.01 -5.71
C VAL A 291 -0.49 16.69 -5.84
N GLU A 292 -1.25 17.58 -6.48
CA GLU A 292 -2.65 17.36 -6.80
C GLU A 292 -2.76 16.58 -8.11
N CYS A 293 -3.29 15.35 -8.03
CA CYS A 293 -3.49 14.48 -9.18
C CYS A 293 -4.91 14.65 -9.74
N THR A 294 -5.00 15.01 -11.01
CA THR A 294 -6.26 15.28 -11.71
C THR A 294 -6.65 14.15 -12.67
N GLY A 295 -5.83 13.10 -12.78
CA GLY A 295 -6.08 12.07 -13.79
C GLY A 295 -5.15 10.87 -13.82
N MET A 296 -5.75 9.68 -13.91
CA MET A 296 -5.10 8.42 -14.26
C MET A 296 -5.99 7.66 -15.25
N CYS A 297 -6.28 6.37 -15.04
CA CYS A 297 -7.30 5.60 -15.77
C CYS A 297 -8.42 5.07 -14.85
N PHE A 298 -9.46 4.50 -15.45
CA PHE A 298 -10.53 3.77 -14.75
C PHE A 298 -10.17 2.29 -14.59
N SER A 299 -10.96 1.58 -13.76
CA SER A 299 -10.76 0.15 -13.49
C SER A 299 -10.88 -0.74 -14.73
N ASP A 300 -11.51 -0.26 -15.81
CA ASP A 300 -11.66 -0.96 -17.09
C ASP A 300 -10.56 -0.60 -18.11
N ALA A 301 -9.49 0.05 -17.63
CA ALA A 301 -8.38 0.60 -18.40
C ALA A 301 -8.75 1.71 -19.40
N THR A 302 -9.98 2.25 -19.37
CA THR A 302 -10.35 3.45 -20.15
C THR A 302 -9.96 4.73 -19.42
N SER A 303 -10.13 5.89 -20.08
CA SER A 303 -9.64 7.15 -19.51
C SER A 303 -10.45 8.40 -19.84
N TYR A 304 -11.76 8.27 -20.04
CA TYR A 304 -12.60 9.41 -20.42
C TYR A 304 -12.39 10.62 -19.48
N PRO A 305 -12.27 11.86 -20.01
CA PRO A 305 -12.39 12.26 -21.41
C PRO A 305 -11.10 12.14 -22.23
N SER A 306 -9.99 11.76 -21.57
CA SER A 306 -8.65 11.66 -22.17
C SER A 306 -8.55 10.49 -23.15
N LEU A 307 -7.74 10.68 -24.19
CA LEU A 307 -7.45 9.68 -25.21
C LEU A 307 -6.17 8.88 -24.93
N SER A 308 -5.27 9.39 -24.08
CA SER A 308 -3.88 8.90 -23.98
C SER A 308 -3.57 8.13 -22.69
N HIS A 309 -4.44 8.18 -21.68
CA HIS A 309 -4.25 7.46 -20.41
C HIS A 309 -4.73 6.00 -20.37
N PRO A 310 -5.29 5.37 -21.43
CA PRO A 310 -5.71 3.98 -21.29
C PRO A 310 -4.57 3.10 -20.76
N ASN A 311 -4.91 2.12 -19.93
CA ASN A 311 -3.95 1.24 -19.22
C ASN A 311 -3.12 1.88 -18.11
N GLY A 312 -3.35 3.16 -17.78
CA GLY A 312 -2.83 3.77 -16.56
C GLY A 312 -1.33 4.04 -16.55
N ASP A 313 -0.74 4.28 -17.73
CA ASP A 313 0.68 4.60 -17.93
C ASP A 313 0.99 6.11 -17.89
N SER A 314 0.02 6.91 -17.43
CA SER A 314 0.04 8.36 -17.46
C SER A 314 -0.65 8.97 -16.24
N ALA A 315 -0.11 10.09 -15.78
CA ALA A 315 -0.58 10.89 -14.65
C ALA A 315 -0.81 12.35 -15.08
N ASP A 316 -2.01 12.87 -14.84
CA ASP A 316 -2.27 14.31 -14.89
C ASP A 316 -2.09 14.90 -13.50
N THR A 317 -1.40 16.03 -13.41
CA THR A 317 -1.20 16.77 -12.17
C THR A 317 -1.47 18.25 -12.37
N GLU A 318 -2.01 18.93 -11.37
CA GLU A 318 -2.18 20.38 -11.44
C GLU A 318 -0.82 21.08 -11.54
N TYR A 319 -0.75 22.19 -12.27
CA TYR A 319 0.43 23.03 -12.32
C TYR A 319 0.75 23.60 -10.94
N PHE A 320 2.03 23.62 -10.57
CA PHE A 320 2.49 24.47 -9.49
C PHE A 320 2.42 25.93 -9.91
N THR A 321 2.45 26.83 -8.92
CA THR A 321 2.24 28.27 -9.13
C THR A 321 3.41 29.01 -9.78
N SER A 322 4.58 28.36 -9.94
CA SER A 322 5.77 28.99 -10.52
C SER A 322 6.54 28.07 -11.45
N LEU A 323 7.19 28.68 -12.45
CA LEU A 323 8.06 28.00 -13.41
C LEU A 323 9.16 27.17 -12.73
N ILE A 324 9.77 27.70 -11.67
CA ILE A 324 10.88 27.03 -10.98
C ILE A 324 10.41 25.73 -10.31
N GLU A 325 9.28 25.80 -9.62
CA GLU A 325 8.72 24.63 -8.94
C GLU A 325 8.20 23.61 -9.94
N GLU A 326 7.54 24.06 -11.00
CA GLU A 326 7.03 23.17 -12.04
C GLU A 326 8.15 22.49 -12.81
N GLN A 327 9.26 23.19 -13.09
CA GLN A 327 10.42 22.57 -13.72
C GLN A 327 11.00 21.45 -12.84
N LYS A 328 11.05 21.61 -11.52
CA LYS A 328 11.45 20.52 -10.60
C LYS A 328 10.51 19.31 -10.72
N LYS A 329 9.20 19.54 -10.87
CA LYS A 329 8.21 18.47 -11.09
C LYS A 329 8.44 17.76 -12.42
N VAL A 330 8.69 18.50 -13.50
CA VAL A 330 9.06 17.95 -14.82
C VAL A 330 10.32 17.09 -14.73
N ASP A 331 11.37 17.59 -14.06
CA ASP A 331 12.64 16.90 -13.91
C ASP A 331 12.48 15.63 -13.06
N ALA A 332 11.65 15.67 -12.01
CA ALA A 332 11.31 14.50 -11.20
C ALA A 332 10.56 13.44 -12.03
N PHE A 333 9.56 13.83 -12.84
CA PHE A 333 8.88 12.90 -13.75
C PHE A 333 9.86 12.23 -14.72
N LYS A 334 10.80 12.98 -15.29
CA LYS A 334 11.85 12.41 -16.16
C LYS A 334 12.78 11.46 -15.41
N LYS A 335 13.21 11.85 -14.21
CA LYS A 335 14.07 11.03 -13.34
C LYS A 335 13.44 9.66 -13.06
N PHE A 336 12.12 9.64 -12.85
CA PHE A 336 11.33 8.43 -12.63
C PHE A 336 10.59 7.95 -13.88
N HIS A 337 11.25 8.04 -15.04
CA HIS A 337 10.94 7.29 -16.27
C HIS A 337 9.61 7.63 -16.97
N PHE A 338 9.02 8.79 -16.71
CA PHE A 338 7.94 9.31 -17.56
C PHE A 338 8.55 9.95 -18.81
N VAL A 339 8.19 9.41 -19.98
CA VAL A 339 8.87 9.75 -21.23
C VAL A 339 8.28 11.00 -21.87
N LYS A 340 6.96 11.09 -21.98
CA LYS A 340 6.31 12.25 -22.61
C LYS A 340 5.67 13.13 -21.56
N ILE A 341 6.04 14.41 -21.58
CA ILE A 341 5.47 15.42 -20.70
C ILE A 341 4.82 16.48 -21.58
N TYR A 342 3.51 16.58 -21.51
CA TYR A 342 2.74 17.59 -22.24
C TYR A 342 2.35 18.74 -21.34
N ARG A 343 2.39 19.93 -21.92
CA ARG A 343 2.01 21.18 -21.29
C ARG A 343 1.07 22.00 -22.17
N GLY A 344 0.35 22.93 -21.54
CA GLY A 344 -0.31 24.04 -22.22
C GLY A 344 0.66 25.11 -22.71
N ASP A 345 0.12 26.24 -23.16
CA ASP A 345 0.82 27.40 -23.71
C ASP A 345 0.60 28.70 -22.92
N ALA A 346 -0.19 28.67 -21.85
CA ALA A 346 -0.43 29.83 -21.01
C ALA A 346 0.79 30.28 -20.18
N GLY A 347 0.93 31.59 -20.00
CA GLY A 347 1.88 32.19 -19.07
C GLY A 347 3.33 31.72 -19.27
N TRP A 348 3.93 31.15 -18.23
CA TRP A 348 5.31 30.67 -18.23
C TRP A 348 5.46 29.22 -18.71
N TYR A 349 4.37 28.50 -19.03
CA TYR A 349 4.45 27.10 -19.45
C TYR A 349 5.37 26.87 -20.64
N PRO A 350 5.41 27.73 -21.68
CA PRO A 350 6.33 27.57 -22.81
C PRO A 350 7.82 27.53 -22.43
N SER A 351 8.19 28.05 -21.26
CA SER A 351 9.56 28.05 -20.75
C SER A 351 9.98 26.73 -20.07
N LEU A 352 9.05 25.78 -19.87
CA LEU A 352 9.37 24.45 -19.32
C LEU A 352 10.19 23.63 -20.32
N LYS A 353 11.38 23.22 -19.87
CA LYS A 353 12.29 22.35 -20.63
C LYS A 353 11.81 20.90 -20.56
N ASN A 354 12.17 20.09 -21.55
CA ASN A 354 11.82 18.66 -21.64
C ASN A 354 10.31 18.36 -21.68
N THR A 355 9.53 19.35 -22.13
CA THR A 355 8.09 19.24 -22.33
C THR A 355 7.73 19.50 -23.79
N SER A 356 6.53 19.09 -24.20
CA SER A 356 5.96 19.43 -25.51
C SER A 356 4.61 20.11 -25.33
N TYR A 357 4.31 21.08 -26.17
CA TYR A 357 2.98 21.66 -26.22
C TYR A 357 1.97 20.61 -26.70
N SER A 358 0.81 20.55 -26.04
CA SER A 358 -0.35 19.81 -26.53
C SER A 358 -1.63 20.54 -26.15
N ASP A 359 -2.54 20.70 -27.10
CA ASP A 359 -3.82 21.35 -26.87
C ASP A 359 -4.62 20.65 -25.75
N GLY A 360 -5.38 21.42 -24.98
CA GLY A 360 -6.18 20.92 -23.84
C GLY A 360 -5.43 20.74 -22.51
N HIS A 361 -4.16 21.16 -22.41
CA HIS A 361 -3.33 20.99 -21.20
C HIS A 361 -3.03 22.31 -20.48
N ASN A 362 -3.88 23.34 -20.61
CA ASN A 362 -3.65 24.64 -19.96
C ASN A 362 -3.95 24.67 -18.45
N ASN A 363 -4.58 23.63 -17.91
CA ASN A 363 -4.93 23.53 -16.49
C ASN A 363 -4.24 22.36 -15.76
N HIS A 364 -3.41 21.57 -16.46
CA HIS A 364 -2.66 20.46 -15.85
C HIS A 364 -1.42 20.11 -16.67
N LEU A 365 -0.42 19.55 -16.01
CA LEU A 365 0.71 18.88 -16.63
C LEU A 365 0.36 17.40 -16.83
N HIS A 366 0.50 16.91 -18.06
CA HIS A 366 0.36 15.50 -18.36
C HIS A 366 1.75 14.85 -18.41
N ALA A 367 1.98 13.83 -17.59
CA ALA A 367 3.17 13.00 -17.63
C ALA A 367 2.77 11.56 -17.99
N GLY A 368 3.15 11.11 -19.18
CA GLY A 368 2.68 9.86 -19.75
C GLY A 368 3.77 9.04 -20.41
N GLU A 369 3.34 7.90 -20.95
CA GLU A 369 4.20 6.90 -21.57
C GLU A 369 5.31 6.47 -20.61
N PHE A 370 4.94 6.07 -19.39
CA PHE A 370 5.90 5.52 -18.44
C PHE A 370 6.67 4.35 -19.08
N ASP A 371 8.01 4.39 -18.99
CA ASP A 371 8.88 3.38 -19.59
C ASP A 371 9.11 2.20 -18.64
N ASN A 372 8.23 1.20 -18.75
CA ASN A 372 8.34 -0.03 -17.96
C ASN A 372 9.64 -0.81 -18.22
N THR A 373 10.35 -0.57 -19.33
CA THR A 373 11.62 -1.24 -19.62
C THR A 373 12.76 -0.79 -18.70
N LYS A 374 12.58 0.34 -18.00
CA LYS A 374 13.53 0.83 -16.99
C LYS A 374 13.42 0.12 -15.65
N ILE A 375 12.37 -0.68 -15.44
CA ILE A 375 12.21 -1.44 -14.19
C ILE A 375 13.03 -2.72 -14.25
N LYS A 376 13.93 -2.85 -13.29
CA LYS A 376 14.73 -4.07 -13.12
C LYS A 376 13.89 -5.13 -12.43
N ILE A 377 13.71 -6.27 -13.09
CA ILE A 377 12.98 -7.41 -12.52
C ILE A 377 13.93 -8.27 -11.70
N ILE A 378 13.57 -8.54 -10.45
CA ILE A 378 14.26 -9.47 -9.55
C ILE A 378 13.29 -10.61 -9.25
N ASN A 379 13.65 -11.84 -9.60
CA ASN A 379 12.87 -13.02 -9.25
C ASN A 379 13.46 -13.62 -7.96
N LEU A 380 12.63 -13.72 -6.92
CA LEU A 380 13.01 -14.26 -5.61
C LEU A 380 12.74 -15.76 -5.51
#